data_AF-A0A1S8X784-F1
#
_entry.id   AF-A0A1S8X784-F1
#
_cell.length_a   1.000
_cell.length_b   1.000
_cell.length_c   1.000
_cell.angle_alpha   90.00
_cell.angle_beta   90.00
_cell.angle_gamma   90.00
#
_symmetry.space_group_name_H-M   'P 1'
#
loop_
_entity.id
_entity.type
_entity.pdbx_description
1 polymer ?
#
loop_
_entity_poly.entity_id
_entity_poly.type
_entity_poly.pdbx_seq_one_letter_code
_entity_poly.pdbx_strand_id
1 'polypeptide(L)'
;MKRSHRVDSDAMQTPLNRCLTAFDLTLLGIGNMAGAGIYVLTGTVVRDKAGPSTFLSYLVAGITAFLNALCYAELGSRIPKSSPMEQYPP
;
A
#
# COMPACT_ATOMS: atom_id res chain seq x y z
N MET A 1 18.40 -34.48 -16.59
CA MET A 1 18.71 -33.67 -15.39
C MET A 1 17.96 -32.33 -15.47
N LYS A 2 16.84 -32.17 -14.74
CA LYS A 2 16.05 -30.92 -14.71
C LYS A 2 16.60 -30.02 -13.60
N ARG A 3 17.38 -29.00 -13.96
CA ARG A 3 17.97 -28.04 -13.01
C ARG A 3 16.92 -26.99 -12.67
N SER A 4 16.14 -27.23 -11.61
CA SER A 4 15.23 -26.25 -11.04
C SER A 4 16.05 -25.11 -10.41
N HIS A 5 15.89 -23.92 -10.96
CA HIS A 5 16.50 -22.68 -10.49
C HIS A 5 15.83 -22.27 -9.17
N ARG A 6 16.43 -22.66 -8.04
CA ARG A 6 16.05 -22.17 -6.71
C ARG A 6 16.41 -20.70 -6.65
N VAL A 7 15.39 -19.85 -6.76
CA VAL A 7 15.48 -18.43 -6.44
C VAL A 7 15.86 -18.33 -4.96
N ASP A 8 16.96 -17.62 -4.73
CA ASP A 8 17.67 -17.47 -3.46
C ASP A 8 16.78 -16.81 -2.39
N SER A 9 16.47 -17.56 -1.33
CA SER A 9 15.60 -17.15 -0.22
C SER A 9 16.36 -16.39 0.89
N ASP A 10 17.64 -16.04 0.70
CA ASP A 10 18.50 -15.55 1.78
C ASP A 10 18.45 -14.02 1.96
N ALA A 11 17.86 -13.28 1.02
CA ALA A 11 17.69 -11.83 1.09
C ALA A 11 16.55 -11.33 2.01
N MET A 12 15.86 -12.23 2.74
CA MET A 12 14.69 -11.92 3.59
C MET A 12 14.83 -12.41 5.04
N GLN A 13 16.05 -12.54 5.58
CA GLN A 13 16.27 -12.91 6.98
C GLN A 13 16.07 -11.67 7.89
N THR A 14 14.83 -11.27 8.11
CA THR A 14 14.44 -10.39 9.24
C THR A 14 13.88 -11.26 10.35
N PRO A 15 14.19 -11.03 11.64
CA PRO A 15 13.67 -11.84 12.77
C PRO A 15 12.16 -11.66 13.02
N LEU A 16 11.42 -10.96 12.15
CA LEU A 16 9.98 -10.80 12.26
C LEU A 16 9.25 -12.04 11.73
N ASN A 17 8.39 -12.60 12.58
CA ASN A 17 7.47 -13.67 12.20
C ASN A 17 6.54 -13.16 11.10
N ARG A 18 6.60 -13.75 9.89
CA ARG A 18 5.70 -13.42 8.77
C ARG A 18 4.29 -13.96 9.06
N CYS A 19 3.59 -13.34 10.00
CA CYS A 19 2.19 -13.63 10.32
C CYS A 19 1.20 -12.81 9.48
N LEU A 20 1.66 -11.73 8.84
CA LEU A 20 0.82 -10.87 8.03
C LEU A 20 0.46 -11.56 6.72
N THR A 21 -0.75 -12.10 6.67
CA THR A 21 -1.38 -12.59 5.43
C THR A 21 -1.75 -11.41 4.54
N ALA A 22 -1.86 -11.62 3.22
CA ALA A 22 -2.29 -10.59 2.27
C ALA A 22 -3.57 -9.86 2.73
N PHE A 23 -4.51 -10.59 3.32
CA PHE A 23 -5.73 -10.06 3.93
C PHE A 23 -5.46 -9.07 5.06
N ASP A 24 -4.56 -9.38 5.99
CA ASP A 24 -4.21 -8.50 7.11
C ASP A 24 -3.57 -7.20 6.61
N LEU A 25 -2.70 -7.30 5.60
CA LEU A 25 -2.11 -6.13 4.95
C LEU A 25 -3.16 -5.26 4.23
N THR A 26 -4.17 -5.87 3.60
CA THR A 26 -5.28 -5.11 2.99
C THR A 26 -6.15 -4.42 4.04
N LEU A 27 -6.46 -5.08 5.16
CA LEU A 27 -7.22 -4.48 6.24
C LEU A 27 -6.47 -3.32 6.90
N LEU A 28 -5.15 -3.49 7.11
CA LEU A 28 -4.27 -2.43 7.58
C LEU A 28 -4.31 -1.20 6.64
N GLY A 29 -4.23 -1.43 5.33
CA GLY A 29 -4.33 -0.36 4.32
C GLY A 29 -5.69 0.36 4.34
N ILE A 30 -6.79 -0.40 4.40
CA ILE A 30 -8.15 0.16 4.47
C ILE A 30 -8.34 0.95 5.77
N GLY A 31 -7.87 0.44 6.90
CA GLY A 31 -7.94 1.13 8.19
C GLY A 31 -7.19 2.46 8.19
N ASN A 32 -6.04 2.52 7.52
CA ASN A 32 -5.26 3.75 7.40
C ASN A 32 -5.94 4.78 6.45
N MET A 33 -6.55 4.33 5.35
CA MET A 33 -7.29 5.22 4.44
C MET A 33 -8.60 5.73 5.03
N ALA A 34 -9.34 4.87 5.75
CA ALA A 34 -10.61 5.19 6.39
C ALA A 34 -10.48 5.92 7.73
N GLY A 35 -9.26 6.24 8.18
CA GLY A 35 -9.01 6.91 9.46
C GLY A 35 -9.60 8.32 9.55
N ALA A 36 -9.07 9.13 10.47
CA ALA A 36 -9.60 10.47 10.77
C ALA A 36 -9.72 11.39 9.52
N GLY A 37 -8.89 11.16 8.50
CA GLY A 37 -8.89 11.92 7.25
C GLY A 37 -10.24 11.94 6.54
N ILE A 38 -10.85 10.79 6.24
CA ILE A 38 -12.07 10.77 5.42
C ILE A 38 -13.28 11.34 6.18
N TYR A 39 -13.35 11.11 7.50
CA TYR A 39 -14.45 11.58 8.34
C TYR A 39 -14.40 13.10 8.56
N VAL A 40 -13.21 13.66 8.84
CA VAL A 40 -13.05 15.10 9.09
C VAL A 40 -13.04 15.91 7.79
N LEU A 41 -12.32 15.42 6.78
CA LEU A 41 -12.15 16.13 5.51
C LEU A 41 -13.47 16.14 4.73
N THR A 42 -14.24 15.04 4.72
CA THR A 42 -15.55 15.04 4.05
C THR A 42 -16.53 16.00 4.72
N GLY A 43 -16.58 16.07 6.06
CA GLY A 43 -17.45 17.01 6.77
C GLY A 43 -17.13 18.48 6.48
N THR A 44 -15.83 18.80 6.33
CA THR A 44 -15.39 20.17 6.04
C THR A 44 -15.57 20.53 4.56
N VAL A 45 -15.25 19.61 3.65
CA VAL A 45 -15.38 19.81 2.20
C VAL A 45 -16.85 19.89 1.78
N VAL A 46 -17.75 19.07 2.35
CA VAL A 46 -19.19 19.18 2.10
C VAL A 46 -19.74 20.52 2.59
N ARG A 47 -19.24 21.04 3.71
CA ARG A 47 -19.67 22.33 4.27
C ARG A 47 -19.17 23.54 3.46
N ASP A 48 -17.90 23.54 3.05
CA ASP A 48 -17.25 24.72 2.47
C ASP A 48 -17.20 24.73 0.93
N LYS A 49 -17.26 23.57 0.25
CA LYS A 49 -17.01 23.49 -1.21
C LYS A 49 -18.24 23.28 -2.08
N ALA A 50 -19.17 22.37 -1.79
CA ALA A 50 -20.26 22.10 -2.74
C ALA A 50 -21.26 21.09 -2.19
N GLY A 51 -22.52 21.22 -2.59
CA GLY A 51 -23.44 20.10 -2.68
C GLY A 51 -22.95 19.01 -3.67
N PRO A 52 -23.77 18.51 -4.62
CA PRO A 52 -23.50 17.27 -5.36
C PRO A 52 -22.17 17.22 -6.16
N SER A 53 -21.49 18.35 -6.39
CA SER A 53 -20.22 18.41 -7.13
C SER A 53 -19.02 17.80 -6.38
N THR A 54 -19.06 17.71 -5.05
CA THR A 54 -18.01 17.06 -4.23
C THR A 54 -17.84 15.58 -4.61
N PHE A 55 -18.93 14.91 -4.97
CA PHE A 55 -18.91 13.53 -5.44
C PHE A 55 -18.11 13.38 -6.74
N LEU A 56 -18.25 14.32 -7.67
CA LEU A 56 -17.55 14.29 -8.94
C LEU A 56 -16.03 14.47 -8.76
N SER A 57 -15.61 15.34 -7.82
CA SER A 57 -14.20 15.49 -7.45
C SER A 57 -13.62 14.23 -6.80
N TYR A 58 -14.39 13.58 -5.91
CA TYR A 58 -13.97 12.32 -5.29
C TYR A 58 -13.86 11.18 -6.29
N LEU A 59 -14.74 11.14 -7.30
CA LEU A 59 -14.71 10.13 -8.35
C LEU A 59 -13.42 10.24 -9.19
N VAL A 60 -13.07 11.45 -9.62
CA VAL A 60 -11.84 11.70 -10.40
C VAL A 60 -10.59 11.45 -9.55
N ALA A 61 -10.60 11.85 -8.27
CA ALA A 61 -9.52 11.55 -7.34
C ALA A 61 -9.36 10.03 -7.13
N GLY A 62 -10.46 9.29 -7.02
CA GLY A 62 -10.47 7.83 -6.91
C GLY A 62 -9.87 7.13 -8.12
N ILE A 63 -10.23 7.56 -9.34
CA ILE A 63 -9.65 7.02 -10.58
C ILE A 63 -8.13 7.25 -10.62
N THR A 64 -7.68 8.45 -10.25
CA THR A 64 -6.25 8.81 -10.20
C THR A 64 -5.51 7.96 -9.16
N ALA A 65 -6.08 7.80 -7.97
CA ALA A 65 -5.53 6.97 -6.91
C ALA A 65 -5.45 5.49 -7.33
N PHE A 66 -6.45 4.98 -8.05
CA PHE A 66 -6.47 3.60 -8.54
C PHE A 66 -5.36 3.34 -9.58
N LEU A 67 -5.19 4.24 -10.55
CA LEU A 67 -4.10 4.18 -11.52
C LEU A 67 -2.72 4.18 -10.82
N ASN A 68 -2.57 5.01 -9.78
CA ASN A 68 -1.35 5.06 -8.99
C ASN A 68 -1.12 3.76 -8.19
N ALA A 69 -2.18 3.20 -7.60
CA ALA A 69 -2.12 1.93 -6.89
C ALA A 69 -1.70 0.77 -7.82
N LEU A 70 -2.18 0.74 -9.06
CA LEU A 70 -1.73 -0.22 -10.07
C LEU A 70 -0.24 -0.06 -10.40
N CYS A 71 0.24 1.17 -10.53
CA CYS A 71 1.67 1.46 -10.70
C CYS A 71 2.50 0.95 -9.51
N TYR A 72 2.04 1.20 -8.29
CA TYR A 72 2.69 0.69 -7.08
C TYR A 72 2.64 -0.83 -6.97
N ALA A 73 1.56 -1.47 -7.41
CA ALA A 73 1.44 -2.93 -7.43
C ALA A 73 2.42 -3.56 -8.43
N GLU A 74 2.55 -2.97 -9.63
CA GLU A 74 3.54 -3.36 -10.63
C GLU A 74 4.98 -3.24 -10.09
N LEU A 75 5.29 -2.16 -9.37
CA LEU A 75 6.61 -1.98 -8.76
C LEU A 75 6.82 -2.92 -7.55
N GLY A 76 5.82 -3.09 -6.70
CA GLY A 76 5.88 -3.96 -5.52
C GLY A 76 6.04 -5.43 -5.87
N SER A 77 5.45 -5.89 -6.98
CA SER A 77 5.66 -7.25 -7.49
C SER A 77 7.08 -7.48 -8.04
N ARG A 78 7.75 -6.42 -8.52
CA ARG A 78 9.11 -6.48 -9.08
C ARG A 78 10.22 -6.30 -8.05
N ILE A 79 9.92 -5.71 -6.90
CA ILE A 79 10.92 -5.35 -5.88
C ILE A 79 10.60 -6.07 -4.56
N PRO A 80 10.93 -7.36 -4.41
CA PRO A 80 10.84 -8.05 -3.12
C PRO A 80 12.07 -7.67 -2.29
N LYS A 81 12.16 -6.42 -1.82
CA LYS A 81 13.27 -5.98 -0.97
C LYS A 81 12.76 -5.29 0.29
N SER A 82 12.70 -6.07 1.38
CA SER A 82 13.04 -5.54 2.69
C SER A 82 14.56 -5.37 2.70
N SER A 83 15.07 -4.15 2.60
CA SER A 83 16.46 -3.90 2.96
C SER A 83 16.56 -3.93 4.49
N PRO A 84 17.16 -4.95 5.12
CA PRO A 84 17.69 -4.77 6.47
C PRO A 84 18.81 -3.73 6.35
N MET A 85 18.47 -2.47 6.62
CA MET A 85 19.46 -1.42 6.87
C MET A 85 20.06 -1.68 8.25
N GLU A 86 20.84 -2.76 8.38
CA GLU A 86 21.67 -3.06 9.54
C GLU A 86 22.68 -4.18 9.18
N GLN A 87 23.45 -3.99 8.10
CA GLN A 87 24.65 -4.81 7.86
C GLN A 87 25.84 -3.92 7.54
N TYR A 88 26.29 -3.17 8.54
CA TYR A 88 27.62 -2.59 8.57
C TYR A 88 28.21 -2.70 9.99
N PRO A 89 29.04 -3.72 10.29
CA PRO A 89 29.95 -3.69 11.42
C PRO A 89 31.28 -3.01 11.01
N PRO A 90 31.82 -2.13 11.85
CA PRO A 90 33.12 -2.42 12.47
C PRO A 90 33.06 -2.56 13.99
#